data_AF-A0A5J5V6E7-F1
#
_entry.id   AF-A0A5J5V6E7-F1
#
_cell.length_a   1.000
_cell.length_b   1.000
_cell.length_c   1.000
_cell.angle_alpha   90.00
_cell.angle_beta   90.00
_cell.angle_gamma   90.00
#
_symmetry.space_group_name_H-M   'P 1'
#
loop_
_entity.id
_entity.type
_entity.pdbx_description
1 polymer ?
#
loop_
_entity_poly.entity_id
_entity_poly.type
_entity_poly.pdbx_seq_one_letter_code
_entity_poly.pdbx_strand_id
1 'polypeptide(L)'
;MGLPRKSLSLLFVSLFSVTIFSGGSFTFFTIAADDTNLVFKGCANQKFQDPSGVYLQNLKNLMSTLVSQSSQKTFSTTSSGEDPYAIMGLYQCRGDLTPSQCYTCVSKIPEMSDKLCGSAVAARVQLTGCYLRYEVVGFKQVPGTEFLYKVCGSSRAGGTEFESRRDAAFNMAENGVKSGDGGSGSSLFYTGTYQSVYVLGQCEGDLAASDCGDCVKTAFETAKDDCGDSVSGQVYLHKCYISYSYYSNGVPTISSPSGAGTGTRQHAQRTVAIAVGGVAALGFIIVCLMFLKSVFKKRRSKS
;
A
#
# COMPACT_ATOMS: atom_id res chain seq x y z
N MET A 1 66.72 43.30 42.00
CA MET A 1 67.34 42.18 41.25
C MET A 1 66.72 40.88 41.74
N GLY A 2 66.14 40.12 40.81
CA GLY A 2 65.82 38.69 40.93
C GLY A 2 64.92 38.28 42.10
N LEU A 3 63.63 38.09 41.83
CA LEU A 3 62.82 37.15 42.63
C LEU A 3 62.22 36.07 41.71
N PRO A 4 62.19 34.80 42.15
CA PRO A 4 61.92 33.67 41.30
C PRO A 4 60.46 33.19 41.37
N ARG A 5 60.21 32.36 40.37
CA ARG A 5 59.04 31.57 39.97
C ARG A 5 58.51 30.59 41.04
N LYS A 6 57.17 30.54 41.15
CA LYS A 6 56.23 29.42 41.51
C LYS A 6 55.05 30.06 42.25
N SER A 7 53.79 29.65 42.17
CA SER A 7 53.05 28.62 41.43
C SER A 7 51.56 28.86 41.76
N LEU A 8 50.66 28.39 40.90
CA LEU A 8 49.28 28.02 41.22
C LEU A 8 48.27 29.17 41.43
N SER A 9 47.39 29.38 40.45
CA SER A 9 45.94 29.28 40.70
C SER A 9 45.15 29.36 39.38
N LEU A 10 44.51 28.24 39.04
CA LEU A 10 43.11 28.13 38.60
C LEU A 10 42.59 29.10 37.53
N LEU A 11 42.32 28.56 36.33
CA LEU A 11 41.01 28.63 35.66
C LEU A 11 41.08 27.84 34.35
N PHE A 12 40.60 26.59 34.41
CA PHE A 12 40.25 25.80 33.24
C PHE A 12 38.99 26.44 32.61
N VAL A 13 39.15 27.21 31.54
CA VAL A 13 38.04 27.55 30.64
C VAL A 13 38.13 26.60 29.45
N SER A 14 37.23 25.63 29.47
CA SER A 14 37.00 24.62 28.44
C SER A 14 36.54 25.26 27.13
N LEU A 15 37.42 25.37 26.13
CA LEU A 15 37.00 25.45 24.73
C LEU A 15 36.84 24.03 24.18
N PHE A 16 35.60 23.54 24.16
CA PHE A 16 35.18 22.51 23.21
C PHE A 16 33.97 23.05 22.47
N SER A 17 34.20 23.50 21.23
CA SER A 17 33.16 23.87 20.30
C SER A 17 32.26 22.66 20.02
N VAL A 18 31.00 22.75 20.43
CA VAL A 18 29.94 21.83 20.01
C VAL A 18 29.45 22.30 18.65
N THR A 19 29.87 21.64 17.58
CA THR A 19 29.24 21.78 16.26
C THR A 19 27.90 21.07 16.31
N ILE A 20 26.82 21.86 16.42
CA ILE A 20 25.45 21.38 16.21
C ILE A 20 25.32 21.06 14.72
N PHE A 21 25.39 19.77 14.37
CA PHE A 21 25.06 19.31 13.03
C PHE A 21 23.54 19.32 12.87
N SER A 22 23.01 20.43 12.38
CA SER A 22 21.66 20.56 11.83
C SER A 22 21.58 19.70 10.57
N GLY A 23 21.10 18.46 10.71
CA GLY A 23 20.98 17.54 9.58
C GLY A 23 20.13 16.31 9.85
N GLY A 24 19.26 16.36 10.86
CA GLY A 24 18.27 15.31 11.08
C GLY A 24 17.16 15.43 10.04
N SER A 25 17.34 14.80 8.88
CA SER A 25 16.21 14.43 8.02
C SER A 25 15.28 13.56 8.86
N PHE A 26 14.23 14.16 9.41
CA PHE A 26 13.11 13.42 9.96
C PHE A 26 12.46 12.68 8.79
N THR A 27 12.88 11.45 8.55
CA THR A 27 12.15 10.51 7.71
C THR A 27 10.81 10.28 8.40
N PHE A 28 9.80 11.02 7.94
CA PHE A 28 8.42 10.68 8.18
C PHE A 28 8.22 9.27 7.65
N PHE A 29 8.07 8.29 8.53
CA PHE A 29 7.49 7.02 8.15
C PHE A 29 6.04 7.29 7.81
N THR A 30 5.75 7.51 6.53
CA THR A 30 4.41 7.28 6.01
C THR A 30 4.11 5.81 6.27
N ILE A 31 3.02 5.53 6.98
CA ILE A 31 2.46 4.18 6.95
C ILE A 31 1.91 4.04 5.53
N ALA A 32 2.74 3.56 4.61
CA ALA A 32 2.27 3.21 3.28
C ALA A 32 1.16 2.18 3.46
N ALA A 33 0.02 2.40 2.81
CA ALA A 33 -1.00 1.38 2.71
C ALA A 33 -0.35 0.13 2.11
N ASP A 34 -0.58 -1.03 2.72
CA ASP A 34 -0.05 -2.28 2.17
C ASP A 34 -0.90 -2.67 0.96
N ASP A 35 -0.34 -2.36 -0.21
CA ASP A 35 -0.89 -2.61 -1.54
C ASP A 35 -0.80 -4.09 -1.96
N THR A 36 -0.26 -4.98 -1.11
CA THR A 36 0.00 -6.38 -1.45
C THR A 36 -0.90 -7.40 -0.75
N ASN A 37 -1.85 -6.94 0.07
CA ASN A 37 -2.77 -7.83 0.76
C ASN A 37 -3.76 -8.49 -0.21
N LEU A 38 -3.96 -9.80 -0.06
CA LEU A 38 -4.93 -10.55 -0.84
C LEU A 38 -6.35 -10.08 -0.52
N VAL A 39 -7.11 -9.71 -1.56
CA VAL A 39 -8.54 -9.41 -1.46
C VAL A 39 -9.35 -10.64 -1.81
N PHE A 40 -9.17 -11.17 -3.03
CA PHE A 40 -9.81 -12.40 -3.47
C PHE A 40 -9.01 -13.09 -4.58
N LYS A 41 -9.36 -14.34 -4.85
CA LYS A 41 -8.84 -15.10 -5.99
C LYS A 41 -9.98 -15.84 -6.70
N GLY A 42 -9.87 -15.95 -8.03
CA GLY A 42 -10.74 -16.78 -8.86
C GLY A 42 -9.88 -17.72 -9.70
N CYS A 43 -10.23 -19.01 -9.74
CA CYS A 43 -9.52 -20.00 -10.55
C CYS A 43 -10.54 -20.78 -11.37
N ALA A 44 -10.20 -21.12 -12.61
CA ALA A 44 -10.97 -22.06 -13.40
C ALA A 44 -10.96 -23.45 -12.74
N ASN A 45 -12.06 -24.19 -12.90
CA ASN A 45 -12.14 -25.58 -12.44
C ASN A 45 -11.31 -26.52 -13.34
N GLN A 46 -11.12 -26.14 -14.60
CA GLN A 46 -10.30 -26.87 -15.55
C GLN A 46 -8.82 -26.62 -15.26
N LYS A 47 -8.02 -27.69 -15.34
CA LYS A 47 -6.57 -27.64 -15.23
C LYS A 47 -5.92 -27.84 -16.59
N PHE A 48 -4.71 -27.34 -16.76
CA PHE A 48 -3.91 -27.61 -17.95
C PHE A 48 -3.73 -29.12 -18.14
N GLN A 49 -4.03 -29.61 -19.34
CA GLN A 49 -3.58 -30.92 -19.80
C GLN A 49 -2.22 -30.73 -20.45
N ASP A 50 -1.16 -30.79 -19.64
CA ASP A 50 0.19 -30.36 -20.05
C ASP A 50 1.25 -31.44 -19.82
N PRO A 51 1.17 -32.59 -20.51
CA PRO A 51 2.14 -33.69 -20.34
C PRO A 51 3.56 -33.29 -20.77
N SER A 52 3.70 -32.33 -21.68
CA SER A 52 4.99 -31.83 -22.19
C SER A 52 5.50 -30.58 -21.44
N GLY A 53 4.70 -29.97 -20.55
CA GLY A 53 5.08 -28.79 -19.77
C GLY A 53 5.03 -27.46 -20.54
N VAL A 54 4.46 -27.44 -21.74
CA VAL A 54 4.42 -26.27 -22.64
C VAL A 54 3.51 -25.17 -22.08
N TYR A 55 2.32 -25.51 -21.58
CA TYR A 55 1.43 -24.51 -20.97
C TYR A 55 2.06 -23.87 -19.74
N LEU A 56 2.65 -24.67 -18.86
CA LEU A 56 3.32 -24.16 -17.66
C LEU A 56 4.51 -23.25 -18.02
N GLN A 57 5.26 -23.58 -19.07
CA GLN A 57 6.34 -22.73 -19.55
C GLN A 57 5.83 -21.40 -20.13
N ASN A 58 4.78 -21.44 -20.95
CA ASN A 58 4.15 -20.25 -21.51
C ASN A 58 3.55 -19.37 -20.40
N LEU A 59 2.94 -19.96 -19.38
CA LEU A 59 2.42 -19.23 -18.21
C LEU A 59 3.54 -18.53 -17.44
N LYS A 60 4.66 -19.22 -17.20
CA LYS A 60 5.84 -18.62 -16.54
C LYS A 60 6.39 -17.45 -17.35
N ASN A 61 6.50 -17.59 -18.67
CA ASN A 61 6.95 -16.53 -19.56
C ASN A 61 5.98 -15.33 -19.52
N LEU A 62 4.68 -15.57 -19.64
CA LEU A 62 3.63 -14.56 -19.54
C LEU A 62 3.73 -13.77 -18.23
N MET A 63 3.79 -14.47 -17.09
CA MET A 63 3.91 -13.87 -15.76
C MET A 63 5.17 -13.01 -15.63
N SER A 64 6.30 -13.51 -16.10
CA SER A 64 7.58 -12.78 -16.11
C SER A 64 7.48 -11.49 -16.93
N THR A 65 6.90 -11.55 -18.12
CA THR A 65 6.69 -10.38 -18.99
C THR A 65 5.78 -9.34 -18.34
N LEU A 66 4.65 -9.76 -17.76
CA LEU A 66 3.70 -8.86 -17.09
C LEU A 66 4.36 -8.18 -15.87
N VAL A 67 5.07 -8.94 -15.03
CA VAL A 67 5.83 -8.39 -13.90
C VAL A 67 6.88 -7.39 -14.38
N SER A 68 7.64 -7.71 -15.43
CA SER A 68 8.64 -6.79 -16.00
C SER A 68 8.00 -5.47 -16.48
N GLN A 69 6.89 -5.54 -17.21
CA GLN A 69 6.18 -4.37 -17.74
C GLN A 69 5.60 -3.47 -16.63
N SER A 70 5.21 -4.04 -15.49
CA SER A 70 4.66 -3.29 -14.36
C SER A 70 5.63 -2.29 -13.72
N SER A 71 6.93 -2.41 -14.02
CA SER A 71 7.93 -1.41 -13.64
C SER A 71 7.85 -0.09 -14.41
N GLN A 72 7.09 -0.06 -15.52
CA GLN A 72 6.99 1.10 -16.42
C GLN A 72 5.56 1.58 -16.62
N LYS A 73 4.58 0.68 -16.56
CA LYS A 73 3.17 0.97 -16.81
C LYS A 73 2.31 0.45 -15.66
N THR A 74 1.15 1.05 -15.46
CA THR A 74 0.16 0.61 -14.46
C THR A 74 -0.89 -0.35 -15.02
N PHE A 75 -0.90 -0.53 -16.34
CA PHE A 75 -1.73 -1.50 -17.05
C PHE A 75 -0.96 -2.04 -18.26
N SER A 76 -1.09 -3.34 -18.51
CA SER A 76 -0.64 -3.95 -19.75
C SER A 76 -1.32 -5.29 -19.97
N THR A 77 -1.50 -5.66 -21.24
CA THR A 77 -1.95 -6.97 -21.70
C THR A 77 -0.92 -7.56 -22.65
N THR A 78 -0.74 -8.88 -22.61
CA THR A 78 0.17 -9.60 -23.50
C THR A 78 -0.25 -11.06 -23.62
N SER A 79 0.34 -11.77 -24.58
CA SER A 79 0.22 -13.22 -24.71
C SER A 79 1.58 -13.90 -24.65
N SER A 80 1.58 -15.22 -24.47
CA SER A 80 2.77 -16.07 -24.56
C SER A 80 2.40 -17.43 -25.17
N GLY A 81 3.29 -17.94 -26.03
CA GLY A 81 3.08 -19.18 -26.78
C GLY A 81 2.32 -18.98 -28.09
N GLU A 82 2.20 -20.07 -28.84
CA GLU A 82 1.43 -20.16 -30.09
C GLU A 82 0.30 -21.17 -29.93
N ASP A 83 -0.72 -21.08 -30.78
CA ASP A 83 -1.84 -22.01 -30.78
C ASP A 83 -1.38 -23.47 -30.96
N PRO A 84 -1.96 -24.43 -30.23
CA PRO A 84 -3.07 -24.31 -29.27
C PRO A 84 -2.63 -23.98 -27.82
N TYR A 85 -1.36 -23.68 -27.59
CA TYR A 85 -0.75 -23.48 -26.26
C TYR A 85 -0.66 -22.01 -25.83
N ALA A 86 -1.28 -21.10 -26.58
CA ALA A 86 -1.27 -19.68 -26.30
C ALA A 86 -2.06 -19.35 -25.02
N ILE A 87 -1.47 -18.50 -24.19
CA ILE A 87 -2.08 -17.97 -22.97
C ILE A 87 -2.05 -16.45 -23.07
N MET A 88 -3.16 -15.80 -22.74
CA MET A 88 -3.29 -14.36 -22.67
C MET A 88 -3.37 -13.94 -21.21
N GLY A 89 -2.92 -12.72 -20.91
CA GLY A 89 -3.08 -12.18 -19.58
C GLY A 89 -2.80 -10.69 -19.52
N LEU A 90 -3.18 -10.11 -18.40
CA LEU A 90 -2.98 -8.70 -18.12
C LEU A 90 -2.78 -8.47 -16.63
N TYR A 91 -2.22 -7.31 -16.31
CA TYR A 91 -2.28 -6.75 -14.96
C TYR A 91 -2.87 -5.34 -15.00
N GLN A 92 -3.44 -4.93 -13.87
CA GLN A 92 -3.92 -3.59 -13.63
C GLN A 92 -3.57 -3.21 -12.19
N CYS A 93 -2.78 -2.16 -12.03
CA CYS A 93 -2.49 -1.52 -10.76
C CYS A 93 -3.53 -0.43 -10.44
N ARG A 94 -3.62 -0.05 -9.17
CA ARG A 94 -4.43 1.08 -8.74
C ARG A 94 -3.87 2.36 -9.35
N GLY A 95 -4.74 3.24 -9.84
CA GLY A 95 -4.34 4.39 -10.66
C GLY A 95 -3.57 5.50 -9.93
N ASP A 96 -3.43 5.40 -8.61
CA ASP A 96 -2.63 6.29 -7.75
C ASP A 96 -1.25 5.70 -7.40
N LEU A 97 -0.92 4.50 -7.86
CA LEU A 97 0.38 3.87 -7.61
C LEU A 97 1.44 4.34 -8.60
N THR A 98 2.62 4.63 -8.07
CA THR A 98 3.82 4.77 -8.91
C THR A 98 4.19 3.44 -9.58
N PRO A 99 4.93 3.45 -10.70
CA PRO A 99 5.40 2.22 -11.34
C PRO A 99 6.20 1.30 -10.40
N SER A 100 6.93 1.87 -9.43
CA SER A 100 7.66 1.07 -8.43
C SER A 100 6.72 0.35 -7.45
N GLN A 101 5.65 1.02 -6.99
CA GLN A 101 4.62 0.40 -6.15
C GLN A 101 3.81 -0.63 -6.95
N CYS A 102 3.48 -0.33 -8.21
CA CYS A 102 2.82 -1.25 -9.12
C CYS A 102 3.64 -2.53 -9.31
N TYR A 103 4.94 -2.41 -9.61
CA TYR A 103 5.87 -3.53 -9.68
C TYR A 103 5.91 -4.35 -8.39
N THR A 104 6.00 -3.68 -7.24
CA THR A 104 6.01 -4.33 -5.93
C THR A 104 4.74 -5.17 -5.73
N CYS A 105 3.57 -4.64 -6.10
CA CYS A 105 2.31 -5.36 -6.00
C CYS A 105 2.23 -6.54 -6.98
N VAL A 106 2.47 -6.30 -8.27
CA VAL A 106 2.32 -7.32 -9.33
C VAL A 106 3.33 -8.47 -9.14
N SER A 107 4.53 -8.19 -8.65
CA SER A 107 5.57 -9.20 -8.38
C SER A 107 5.18 -10.25 -7.34
N LYS A 108 4.17 -9.99 -6.50
CA LYS A 108 3.65 -10.98 -5.53
C LYS A 108 2.73 -12.01 -6.17
N ILE A 109 2.08 -11.65 -7.28
CA ILE A 109 0.99 -12.44 -7.83
C ILE A 109 1.44 -13.80 -8.40
N PRO A 110 2.57 -13.97 -9.10
CA PRO A 110 2.95 -15.27 -9.65
C PRO A 110 3.03 -16.38 -8.58
N GLU A 111 3.70 -16.10 -7.46
CA GLU A 111 3.81 -17.06 -6.35
C GLU A 111 2.45 -17.32 -5.68
N MET A 112 1.65 -16.27 -5.47
CA MET A 112 0.31 -16.41 -4.90
C MET A 112 -0.62 -17.20 -5.82
N SER A 113 -0.56 -16.96 -7.13
CA SER A 113 -1.36 -17.67 -8.13
C SER A 113 -1.02 -19.15 -8.16
N ASP A 114 0.27 -19.51 -8.14
CA ASP A 114 0.71 -20.91 -8.08
C ASP A 114 0.16 -21.60 -6.82
N LYS A 115 0.30 -20.96 -5.65
CA LYS A 115 -0.19 -21.49 -4.37
C LYS A 115 -1.72 -21.60 -4.29
N LEU A 116 -2.45 -20.62 -4.83
CA LEU A 116 -3.90 -20.49 -4.65
C LEU A 116 -4.73 -21.12 -5.77
N CYS A 117 -4.17 -21.23 -6.98
CA CYS A 117 -4.84 -21.73 -8.18
C CYS A 117 -4.13 -22.91 -8.85
N GLY A 118 -2.88 -23.21 -8.51
CA GLY A 118 -2.11 -24.30 -9.11
C GLY A 118 -2.06 -24.20 -10.63
N SER A 119 -2.38 -25.30 -11.32
CA SER A 119 -2.36 -25.40 -12.77
C SER A 119 -3.72 -25.11 -13.46
N ALA A 120 -4.53 -24.21 -12.90
CA ALA A 120 -5.79 -23.80 -13.52
C ALA A 120 -5.57 -23.15 -14.89
N VAL A 121 -6.45 -23.41 -15.86
CA VAL A 121 -6.33 -22.84 -17.23
C VAL A 121 -6.62 -21.34 -17.30
N ALA A 122 -7.25 -20.80 -16.26
CA ALA A 122 -7.45 -19.38 -16.07
C ALA A 122 -7.43 -19.06 -14.59
N ALA A 123 -6.87 -17.90 -14.22
CA ALA A 123 -6.93 -17.41 -12.86
C ALA A 123 -6.89 -15.88 -12.80
N ARG A 124 -7.44 -15.35 -11.71
CA ARG A 124 -7.34 -13.96 -11.28
C ARG A 124 -6.92 -13.93 -9.81
N VAL A 125 -5.92 -13.11 -9.50
CA VAL A 125 -5.55 -12.78 -8.13
C VAL A 125 -5.68 -11.28 -7.96
N GLN A 126 -6.52 -10.85 -7.03
CA GLN A 126 -6.75 -9.45 -6.68
C GLN A 126 -6.07 -9.15 -5.35
N LEU A 127 -5.13 -8.21 -5.38
CA LEU A 127 -4.54 -7.58 -4.21
C LEU A 127 -5.13 -6.17 -4.01
N THR A 128 -4.84 -5.55 -2.88
CA THR A 128 -5.31 -4.20 -2.53
C THR A 128 -4.82 -3.11 -3.49
N GLY A 129 -3.65 -3.28 -4.09
CA GLY A 129 -3.07 -2.32 -5.03
C GLY A 129 -3.06 -2.75 -6.50
N CYS A 130 -3.35 -4.01 -6.83
CA CYS A 130 -3.30 -4.49 -8.21
C CYS A 130 -4.03 -5.83 -8.37
N TYR A 131 -4.31 -6.20 -9.61
CA TYR A 131 -4.62 -7.59 -9.95
C TYR A 131 -3.87 -8.02 -11.20
N LEU A 132 -3.79 -9.33 -11.37
CA LEU A 132 -3.35 -9.97 -12.59
C LEU A 132 -4.31 -11.11 -12.91
N ARG A 133 -4.69 -11.21 -14.18
CA ARG A 133 -5.47 -12.32 -14.71
C ARG A 133 -4.78 -12.95 -15.91
N TYR A 134 -4.91 -14.27 -16.04
CA TYR A 134 -4.52 -15.00 -17.24
C TYR A 134 -5.58 -16.03 -17.60
N GLU A 135 -5.61 -16.40 -18.87
CA GLU A 135 -6.50 -17.42 -19.42
C GLU A 135 -5.92 -18.00 -20.71
N VAL A 136 -6.22 -19.27 -20.99
CA VAL A 136 -5.99 -19.86 -22.31
C VAL A 136 -6.85 -19.16 -23.36
N VAL A 137 -6.35 -19.11 -24.60
CA VAL A 137 -7.14 -18.62 -25.74
C VAL A 137 -8.42 -19.46 -25.88
N GLY A 138 -9.56 -18.77 -26.07
CA GLY A 138 -10.88 -19.41 -26.17
C GLY A 138 -11.55 -19.72 -24.83
N PHE A 139 -10.97 -19.29 -23.70
CA PHE A 139 -11.65 -19.36 -22.41
C PHE A 139 -12.96 -18.56 -22.42
N LYS A 140 -13.96 -19.04 -21.69
CA LYS A 140 -15.32 -18.48 -21.67
C LYS A 140 -15.28 -17.02 -21.18
N GLN A 141 -15.70 -16.10 -22.03
CA GLN A 141 -15.82 -14.68 -21.69
C GLN A 141 -17.09 -14.42 -20.89
N VAL A 142 -17.02 -13.44 -19.98
CA VAL A 142 -18.15 -12.96 -19.17
C VAL A 142 -18.33 -11.44 -19.37
N PRO A 143 -19.52 -10.88 -19.12
CA PRO A 143 -19.72 -9.44 -19.19
C PRO A 143 -18.77 -8.67 -18.27
N GLY A 144 -18.36 -7.45 -18.66
CA GLY A 144 -17.50 -6.60 -17.84
C GLY A 144 -18.10 -6.22 -16.48
N THR A 145 -19.42 -6.29 -16.37
CA THR A 145 -20.20 -6.01 -15.16
C THR A 145 -20.52 -7.25 -14.33
N GLU A 146 -20.02 -8.45 -14.70
CA GLU A 146 -20.20 -9.66 -13.90
C GLU A 146 -19.65 -9.44 -12.48
N PHE A 147 -20.47 -9.71 -11.47
CA PHE A 147 -20.07 -9.59 -10.07
C PHE A 147 -19.02 -10.65 -9.70
N LEU A 148 -17.90 -10.22 -9.10
CA LEU A 148 -16.83 -11.12 -8.67
C LEU A 148 -16.75 -11.24 -7.15
N TYR A 149 -16.73 -10.11 -6.44
CA TYR A 149 -16.46 -10.10 -5.01
C TYR A 149 -16.91 -8.80 -4.34
N LYS A 150 -17.15 -8.85 -3.03
CA LYS A 150 -17.41 -7.66 -2.21
C LYS A 150 -16.73 -7.74 -0.84
N VAL A 151 -16.47 -6.56 -0.27
CA VAL A 151 -16.07 -6.38 1.12
C VAL A 151 -16.93 -5.27 1.70
N CYS A 152 -17.77 -5.56 2.70
CA CYS A 152 -18.52 -4.53 3.42
C CYS A 152 -17.87 -4.28 4.79
N GLY A 153 -17.85 -3.03 5.24
CA GLY A 153 -17.38 -2.66 6.57
C GLY A 153 -18.26 -3.25 7.68
N SER A 154 -17.67 -3.53 8.84
CA SER A 154 -18.40 -4.05 10.01
C SER A 154 -19.26 -2.99 10.70
N SER A 155 -18.82 -1.73 10.64
CA SER A 155 -19.56 -0.58 11.19
C SER A 155 -20.66 -0.14 10.24
N ARG A 156 -21.81 0.23 10.81
CA ARG A 156 -22.96 0.71 10.06
C ARG A 156 -23.21 2.19 10.35
N ALA A 157 -23.56 2.92 9.30
CA ALA A 157 -24.22 4.21 9.41
C ALA A 157 -25.49 4.07 8.58
N GLY A 158 -26.62 3.91 9.25
CA GLY A 158 -27.92 3.92 8.60
C GLY A 158 -28.50 5.34 8.56
N GLY A 159 -29.36 5.60 7.59
CA GLY A 159 -30.14 6.83 7.54
C GLY A 159 -29.93 7.63 6.25
N THR A 160 -30.94 8.45 5.95
CA THR A 160 -31.08 9.18 4.68
C THR A 160 -29.90 10.13 4.40
N GLU A 161 -29.28 10.70 5.43
CA GLU A 161 -28.13 11.60 5.23
C GLU A 161 -26.88 10.88 4.72
N PHE A 162 -26.56 9.71 5.28
CA PHE A 162 -25.41 8.93 4.83
C PHE A 162 -25.63 8.42 3.41
N GLU A 163 -26.81 7.87 3.14
CA GLU A 163 -27.19 7.37 1.81
C GLU A 163 -27.12 8.48 0.76
N SER A 164 -27.66 9.67 1.06
CA SER A 164 -27.60 10.83 0.16
C SER A 164 -26.17 11.28 -0.13
N ARG A 165 -25.31 11.34 0.89
CA ARG A 165 -23.88 11.70 0.72
C ARG A 165 -23.13 10.64 -0.07
N ARG A 166 -23.38 9.36 0.18
CA ARG A 166 -22.79 8.23 -0.54
C ARG A 166 -23.18 8.29 -2.02
N ASP A 167 -24.46 8.47 -2.31
CA ASP A 167 -24.99 8.49 -3.67
C ASP A 167 -24.46 9.70 -4.46
N ALA A 168 -24.33 10.87 -3.82
CA ALA A 168 -23.66 12.03 -4.43
C ALA A 168 -22.18 11.76 -4.74
N ALA A 169 -21.47 11.10 -3.84
CA ALA A 169 -20.08 10.69 -4.05
C ALA A 169 -19.94 9.67 -5.19
N PHE A 170 -20.88 8.73 -5.32
CA PHE A 170 -20.91 7.75 -6.40
C PHE A 170 -21.09 8.41 -7.76
N ASN A 171 -22.04 9.35 -7.88
CA ASN A 171 -22.22 10.14 -9.11
C ASN A 171 -20.96 10.94 -9.49
N MET A 172 -20.24 11.47 -8.50
CA MET A 172 -18.97 12.16 -8.74
C MET A 172 -17.92 11.21 -9.32
N ALA A 173 -17.79 10.01 -8.76
CA ALA A 173 -16.83 9.02 -9.25
C ALA A 173 -17.19 8.46 -10.63
N GLU A 174 -18.47 8.22 -10.91
CA GLU A 174 -18.94 7.80 -12.24
C GLU A 174 -18.54 8.81 -13.32
N ASN A 175 -18.77 10.11 -13.07
CA ASN A 175 -18.36 11.16 -14.01
C ASN A 175 -16.85 11.33 -14.07
N GLY A 176 -16.17 11.16 -12.93
CA GLY A 176 -14.73 11.25 -12.82
C GLY A 176 -13.97 10.24 -13.68
N VAL A 177 -14.43 8.98 -13.72
CA VAL A 177 -13.77 7.93 -14.53
C VAL A 177 -13.96 8.13 -16.03
N LYS A 178 -14.99 8.88 -16.45
CA LYS A 178 -15.25 9.23 -17.86
C LYS A 178 -14.35 10.36 -18.37
N SER A 179 -14.02 11.33 -17.50
CA SER A 179 -13.42 12.61 -17.90
C SER A 179 -11.92 12.74 -17.61
N GLY A 180 -11.31 11.84 -16.83
CA GLY A 180 -9.88 11.87 -16.49
C GLY A 180 -9.44 13.01 -15.55
N ASP A 181 -10.40 13.77 -15.02
CA ASP A 181 -10.20 15.00 -14.24
C ASP A 181 -9.99 14.73 -12.72
N GLY A 182 -9.76 13.47 -12.34
CA GLY A 182 -9.75 12.96 -10.96
C GLY A 182 -8.39 12.88 -10.26
N GLY A 183 -7.49 13.82 -10.51
CA GLY A 183 -6.18 13.92 -9.85
C GLY A 183 -5.07 12.99 -10.38
N SER A 184 -5.39 12.01 -11.22
CA SER A 184 -4.41 11.11 -11.88
C SER A 184 -4.19 11.45 -13.38
N GLY A 185 -5.02 12.29 -13.98
CA GLY A 185 -4.93 12.67 -15.40
C GLY A 185 -5.25 11.55 -16.39
N SER A 186 -5.61 10.35 -15.90
CA SER A 186 -6.06 9.22 -16.69
C SER A 186 -7.58 9.11 -16.65
N SER A 187 -8.23 9.09 -17.81
CA SER A 187 -9.56 8.47 -17.92
C SER A 187 -9.47 7.04 -17.38
N LEU A 188 -10.53 6.49 -16.76
CA LEU A 188 -10.63 5.15 -16.15
C LEU A 188 -10.22 5.01 -14.68
N PHE A 189 -9.73 6.05 -14.02
CA PHE A 189 -9.47 6.06 -12.57
C PHE A 189 -9.90 7.38 -11.94
N TYR A 190 -10.58 7.30 -10.80
CA TYR A 190 -11.01 8.46 -10.05
C TYR A 190 -10.92 8.22 -8.56
N THR A 191 -10.45 9.22 -7.81
CA THR A 191 -10.65 9.32 -6.37
C THR A 191 -11.19 10.70 -6.03
N GLY A 192 -12.01 10.78 -5.00
CA GLY A 192 -12.62 12.04 -4.60
C GLY A 192 -13.23 11.98 -3.23
N THR A 193 -13.65 13.14 -2.75
CA THR A 193 -14.36 13.29 -1.48
C THR A 193 -15.58 14.15 -1.69
N TYR A 194 -16.73 13.63 -1.26
CA TYR A 194 -17.95 14.42 -1.12
C TYR A 194 -18.33 14.49 0.35
N GLN A 195 -18.10 15.65 0.95
CA GLN A 195 -18.31 15.89 2.39
C GLN A 195 -17.56 14.85 3.26
N SER A 196 -18.30 13.91 3.85
CA SER A 196 -17.80 12.88 4.77
C SER A 196 -17.50 11.55 4.08
N VAL A 197 -17.69 11.44 2.76
CA VAL A 197 -17.51 10.19 2.00
C VAL A 197 -16.31 10.32 1.07
N TYR A 198 -15.33 9.45 1.25
CA TYR A 198 -14.28 9.19 0.27
C TYR A 198 -14.75 8.11 -0.72
N VAL A 199 -14.46 8.29 -2.00
CA VAL A 199 -14.79 7.34 -3.07
C VAL A 199 -13.61 7.10 -3.99
N LEU A 200 -13.57 5.89 -4.53
CA LEU A 200 -12.68 5.47 -5.60
C LEU A 200 -13.48 4.67 -6.62
N GLY A 201 -13.28 4.97 -7.91
CA GLY A 201 -13.75 4.17 -9.02
C GLY A 201 -12.59 3.87 -9.97
N GLN A 202 -12.48 2.62 -10.41
CA GLN A 202 -11.43 2.21 -11.33
C GLN A 202 -11.92 1.17 -12.33
N CYS A 203 -11.50 1.31 -13.57
CA CYS A 203 -11.75 0.37 -14.66
C CYS A 203 -10.47 -0.30 -15.14
N GLU A 204 -10.62 -1.44 -15.81
CA GLU A 204 -9.56 -2.10 -16.59
C GLU A 204 -9.14 -1.18 -17.74
N GLY A 205 -7.83 -1.06 -17.98
CA GLY A 205 -7.26 -0.07 -18.89
C GLY A 205 -7.58 -0.25 -20.38
N ASP A 206 -8.30 -1.31 -20.76
CA ASP A 206 -8.77 -1.54 -22.13
C ASP A 206 -10.22 -1.11 -22.38
N LEU A 207 -10.92 -0.60 -21.36
CA LEU A 207 -12.29 -0.13 -21.49
C LEU A 207 -12.38 1.25 -22.16
N ALA A 208 -13.43 1.45 -22.95
CA ALA A 208 -13.83 2.78 -23.37
C ALA A 208 -14.35 3.58 -22.16
N ALA A 209 -14.22 4.91 -22.20
CA ALA A 209 -14.64 5.78 -21.10
C ALA A 209 -16.14 5.63 -20.76
N SER A 210 -17.01 5.51 -21.78
CA SER A 210 -18.44 5.26 -21.59
C SER A 210 -18.70 3.96 -20.82
N ASP A 211 -18.10 2.87 -21.30
CA ASP A 211 -18.29 1.53 -20.74
C ASP A 211 -17.74 1.45 -19.32
N CYS A 212 -16.69 2.21 -19.04
CA CYS A 212 -16.16 2.38 -17.69
C CYS A 212 -17.15 3.09 -16.77
N GLY A 213 -17.79 4.16 -17.23
CA GLY A 213 -18.85 4.84 -16.49
C GLY A 213 -20.00 3.89 -16.14
N ASP A 214 -20.47 3.11 -17.12
CA ASP A 214 -21.55 2.13 -16.93
C ASP A 214 -21.14 1.01 -15.96
N CYS A 215 -19.90 0.53 -16.04
CA CYS A 215 -19.38 -0.48 -15.12
C CYS A 215 -19.32 0.05 -13.69
N VAL A 216 -18.74 1.24 -13.49
CA VAL A 216 -18.64 1.88 -12.17
C VAL A 216 -20.02 2.17 -11.59
N LYS A 217 -20.97 2.63 -12.40
CA LYS A 217 -22.38 2.80 -12.01
C LYS A 217 -22.99 1.48 -11.52
N THR A 218 -22.81 0.40 -12.28
CA THR A 218 -23.31 -0.94 -11.90
C THR A 218 -22.69 -1.42 -10.58
N ALA A 219 -21.40 -1.17 -10.38
CA ALA A 219 -20.70 -1.54 -9.14
C ALA A 219 -21.24 -0.74 -7.94
N PHE A 220 -21.58 0.53 -8.13
CA PHE A 220 -22.21 1.35 -7.10
C PHE A 220 -23.64 0.91 -6.78
N GLU A 221 -24.46 0.59 -7.78
CA GLU A 221 -25.80 0.02 -7.57
C GLU A 221 -25.72 -1.28 -6.76
N THR A 222 -24.80 -2.18 -7.15
CA THR A 222 -24.52 -3.41 -6.39
C THR A 222 -24.11 -3.09 -4.95
N ALA A 223 -23.26 -2.08 -4.73
CA ALA A 223 -22.84 -1.68 -3.40
C ALA A 223 -23.98 -1.14 -2.52
N LYS A 224 -24.99 -0.50 -3.11
CA LYS A 224 -26.20 -0.07 -2.38
C LYS A 224 -27.01 -1.26 -1.90
N ASP A 225 -27.18 -2.27 -2.75
CA ASP A 225 -27.95 -3.47 -2.42
C ASP A 225 -27.21 -4.34 -1.39
N ASP A 226 -25.89 -4.45 -1.54
CA ASP A 226 -25.09 -5.43 -0.81
C ASP A 226 -24.37 -4.89 0.43
N CYS A 227 -24.02 -3.61 0.43
CA CYS A 227 -23.31 -2.92 1.51
C CYS A 227 -24.05 -1.66 1.99
N GLY A 228 -25.34 -1.52 1.68
CA GLY A 228 -26.14 -0.28 1.85
C GLY A 228 -25.97 0.44 3.19
N ASP A 229 -26.01 -0.29 4.30
CA ASP A 229 -25.88 0.29 5.65
C ASP A 229 -24.43 0.41 6.15
N SER A 230 -23.47 -0.14 5.41
CA SER A 230 -22.07 -0.22 5.83
C SER A 230 -21.34 1.08 5.55
N VAL A 231 -20.59 1.58 6.53
CA VAL A 231 -19.83 2.85 6.39
C VAL A 231 -18.69 2.76 5.38
N SER A 232 -18.30 1.56 4.97
CA SER A 232 -17.34 1.33 3.91
C SER A 232 -17.74 0.12 3.11
N GLY A 233 -17.30 0.09 1.86
CA GLY A 233 -17.57 -1.02 0.97
C GLY A 233 -16.62 -1.02 -0.22
N GLN A 234 -16.29 -2.22 -0.70
CA GLN A 234 -15.60 -2.45 -1.96
C GLN A 234 -16.41 -3.45 -2.77
N VAL A 235 -16.67 -3.15 -4.02
CA VAL A 235 -17.36 -4.06 -4.96
C VAL A 235 -16.50 -4.22 -6.19
N TYR A 236 -16.19 -5.47 -6.53
CA TYR A 236 -15.36 -5.86 -7.67
C TYR A 236 -16.25 -6.54 -8.70
N LEU A 237 -16.35 -5.92 -9.86
CA LEU A 237 -16.90 -6.52 -11.07
C LEU A 237 -15.75 -7.01 -11.96
N HIS A 238 -16.08 -7.65 -13.08
CA HIS A 238 -15.08 -8.25 -13.96
C HIS A 238 -14.06 -7.23 -14.49
N LYS A 239 -14.52 -6.06 -14.96
CA LYS A 239 -13.68 -5.02 -15.55
C LYS A 239 -13.62 -3.70 -14.78
N CYS A 240 -14.24 -3.59 -13.61
CA CYS A 240 -14.09 -2.41 -12.76
C CYS A 240 -14.28 -2.75 -11.28
N TYR A 241 -13.89 -1.83 -10.41
CA TYR A 241 -14.23 -1.91 -9.00
C TYR A 241 -14.45 -0.51 -8.42
N ILE A 242 -15.19 -0.46 -7.32
CA ILE A 242 -15.40 0.74 -6.53
C ILE A 242 -14.99 0.49 -5.09
N SER A 243 -14.62 1.58 -4.40
CA SER A 243 -14.41 1.60 -2.96
C SER A 243 -15.00 2.88 -2.38
N TYR A 244 -15.59 2.80 -1.21
CA TYR A 244 -16.03 3.98 -0.46
C TYR A 244 -15.77 3.83 1.02
N SER A 245 -15.61 4.96 1.70
CA SER A 245 -15.46 5.03 3.15
C SER A 245 -16.05 6.32 3.70
N TYR A 246 -16.89 6.19 4.71
CA TYR A 246 -17.56 7.28 5.39
C TYR A 246 -16.88 7.58 6.73
N TYR A 247 -16.67 8.86 6.97
CA TYR A 247 -16.00 9.39 8.15
C TYR A 247 -16.92 10.41 8.82
N SER A 248 -17.50 10.04 9.97
CA SER A 248 -18.42 10.91 10.71
C SER A 248 -17.83 12.29 11.04
N ASN A 249 -16.51 12.36 11.23
CA ASN A 249 -15.77 13.58 11.58
C ASN A 249 -15.11 14.26 10.35
N GLY A 250 -15.54 13.89 9.14
CA GLY A 250 -14.92 14.34 7.90
C GLY A 250 -13.78 13.42 7.44
N VAL A 251 -13.54 13.39 6.12
CA VAL A 251 -12.47 12.58 5.53
C VAL A 251 -11.12 13.14 6.02
N PRO A 252 -10.21 12.30 6.56
CA PRO A 252 -8.90 12.77 6.98
C PRO A 252 -8.15 13.40 5.80
N THR A 253 -7.90 14.71 5.86
CA THR A 253 -7.03 15.36 4.88
C THR A 253 -5.59 15.11 5.28
N ILE A 254 -4.75 14.65 4.34
CA ILE A 254 -3.31 14.59 4.53
C ILE A 254 -2.80 16.04 4.48
N SER A 255 -2.95 16.73 5.59
CA SER A 255 -2.41 18.08 5.82
C SER A 255 -1.41 17.95 6.97
N SER A 256 -0.19 18.41 6.75
CA SER A 256 0.90 18.45 7.74
C SER A 256 0.42 18.85 9.15
N PRO A 257 1.05 18.29 10.21
CA PRO A 257 0.50 18.33 11.56
C PRO A 257 0.47 19.76 12.09
N SER A 258 -0.75 20.27 12.29
CA SER A 258 -1.01 21.48 13.08
C SER A 258 -2.00 21.14 14.18
N GLY A 259 -1.52 21.12 15.42
CA GLY A 259 -2.33 21.49 16.59
C GLY A 259 -3.29 20.45 17.19
N ALA A 260 -2.82 19.83 18.27
CA ALA A 260 -3.53 19.60 19.53
C ALA A 260 -5.04 19.24 19.52
N GLY A 261 -5.32 17.97 19.81
CA GLY A 261 -6.59 17.50 20.37
C GLY A 261 -6.32 16.42 21.42
N THR A 262 -6.57 16.75 22.68
CA THR A 262 -6.47 15.90 23.87
C THR A 262 -7.48 14.74 23.82
N GLY A 263 -6.99 13.50 23.95
CA GLY A 263 -7.86 12.33 24.12
C GLY A 263 -7.14 11.00 23.89
N THR A 264 -6.76 10.35 24.99
CA THR A 264 -6.45 8.90 25.10
C THR A 264 -5.39 8.31 24.15
N ARG A 265 -4.11 8.43 24.55
CA ARG A 265 -3.02 7.55 24.10
C ARG A 265 -2.40 6.80 25.30
N GLN A 266 -2.94 5.65 25.64
CA GLN A 266 -2.17 4.60 26.30
C GLN A 266 -2.11 3.41 25.35
N HIS A 267 -0.94 3.22 24.72
CA HIS A 267 -0.33 1.90 24.42
C HIS A 267 0.87 1.96 23.45
N ALA A 268 1.22 3.12 22.88
CA ALA A 268 2.34 3.23 21.93
C ALA A 268 3.56 4.05 22.43
N GLN A 269 3.70 4.30 23.73
CA GLN A 269 4.82 5.08 24.29
C GLN A 269 5.85 4.25 25.10
N ARG A 270 5.73 2.92 25.17
CA ARG A 270 6.70 2.09 25.92
C ARG A 270 7.92 1.62 25.13
N THR A 271 7.92 1.71 23.80
CA THR A 271 8.99 1.07 23.00
C THR A 271 10.18 2.00 22.69
N VAL A 272 9.99 3.33 22.70
CA VAL A 272 11.08 4.29 22.38
C VAL A 272 11.90 4.69 23.61
N ALA A 273 11.32 4.62 24.81
CA ALA A 273 12.04 4.93 26.06
C ALA A 273 13.12 3.89 26.41
N ILE A 274 12.96 2.63 25.97
CA ILE A 274 13.88 1.53 26.31
C ILE A 274 15.16 1.59 25.45
N ALA A 275 15.06 2.03 24.20
CA ALA A 275 16.23 2.07 23.30
C ALA A 275 17.19 3.23 23.63
N VAL A 276 16.68 4.41 24.00
CA VAL A 276 17.54 5.56 24.32
C VAL A 276 18.14 5.46 25.73
N GLY A 277 17.41 4.86 26.68
CA GLY A 277 17.93 4.60 28.03
C GLY A 277 19.03 3.55 28.08
N GLY A 278 18.95 2.51 27.23
CA GLY A 278 19.94 1.43 27.18
C GLY A 278 21.34 1.90 26.76
N VAL A 279 21.41 2.80 25.78
CA VAL A 279 22.69 3.32 25.27
C VAL A 279 23.37 4.24 26.29
N ALA A 280 22.60 5.08 26.99
CA ALA A 280 23.13 5.95 28.05
C ALA A 280 23.63 5.14 29.26
N ALA A 281 22.89 4.10 29.67
CA ALA A 281 23.28 3.22 30.78
C ALA A 281 24.55 2.43 30.46
N LEU A 282 24.68 1.88 29.24
CA LEU A 282 25.89 1.20 28.79
C LEU A 282 27.10 2.14 28.76
N GLY A 283 26.92 3.37 28.29
CA GLY A 283 27.97 4.40 28.31
C GLY A 283 28.45 4.70 29.73
N PHE A 284 27.52 4.88 30.68
CA PHE A 284 27.87 5.19 32.07
C PHE A 284 28.61 4.03 32.76
N ILE A 285 28.19 2.78 32.51
CA ILE A 285 28.86 1.59 33.06
C ILE A 285 30.29 1.48 32.56
N ILE A 286 30.55 1.73 31.28
CA ILE A 286 31.90 1.69 30.70
C ILE A 286 32.81 2.74 31.36
N VAL A 287 32.30 3.96 31.58
CA VAL A 287 33.04 5.03 32.26
C VAL A 287 33.36 4.64 33.71
N CYS A 288 32.39 4.09 34.45
CA CYS A 288 32.61 3.61 35.82
C CYS A 288 33.66 2.49 35.88
N LEU A 289 33.63 1.53 34.96
CA LEU A 289 34.62 0.44 34.91
C LEU A 289 36.03 0.94 34.57
N MET A 290 36.15 1.94 33.70
CA MET A 290 37.44 2.61 33.42
C MET A 290 37.99 3.34 34.64
N PHE A 291 37.13 4.03 35.39
CA PHE A 291 37.52 4.69 36.64
C PHE A 291 37.95 3.69 37.71
N LEU A 292 37.23 2.58 37.88
CA LEU A 292 37.62 1.53 38.82
C LEU A 292 38.97 0.91 38.43
N LYS A 293 39.19 0.60 37.14
CA LYS A 293 40.48 0.09 36.66
C LYS A 293 41.63 1.06 36.92
N SER A 294 41.42 2.37 36.77
CA SER A 294 42.47 3.36 37.03
C SER A 294 42.79 3.46 38.53
N VAL A 295 41.79 3.36 39.40
CA VAL A 295 41.97 3.33 40.87
C VAL A 295 42.70 2.06 41.32
N PHE A 296 42.32 0.89 40.81
CA PHE A 296 43.00 -0.37 41.12
C PHE A 296 44.44 -0.41 40.58
N LYS A 297 44.70 0.15 39.39
CA LYS A 297 46.06 0.29 38.86
C LYS A 297 46.92 1.21 39.73
N LYS A 298 46.33 2.28 40.29
CA LYS A 298 47.01 3.21 41.20
C LYS A 298 47.31 2.59 42.58
N ARG A 299 46.49 1.65 43.05
CA ARG A 299 46.73 0.89 44.30
C ARG A 299 47.81 -0.18 44.13
N ARG A 300 47.88 -0.84 42.97
CA ARG A 300 48.90 -1.88 42.68
C ARG A 300 50.31 -1.33 42.46
N SER A 301 50.44 -0.02 42.20
CA SER A 301 51.72 0.69 42.10
C SER A 301 52.28 1.18 43.45
N LYS A 302 51.53 1.00 44.55
CA LYS A 302 51.90 1.47 45.90
C LYS A 302 52.06 0.32 46.91
N SER A 303 52.10 -0.93 46.44
CA SER A 303 52.47 -2.11 47.23
C SER A 303 53.77 -2.70 46.71
#